data_AF-A0A924REG5-F1
#
_entry.id   AF-A0A924REG5-F1
#
_cell.length_a   1.000
_cell.length_b   1.000
_cell.length_c   1.000
_cell.angle_alpha   90.00
_cell.angle_beta   90.00
_cell.angle_gamma   90.00
#
_symmetry.space_group_name_H-M   'P 1'
#
loop_
_entity.id
_entity.type
_entity.pdbx_description
1 polymer ?
#
loop_
_entity_poly.entity_id
_entity_poly.type
_entity_poly.pdbx_seq_one_letter_code
_entity_poly.pdbx_strand_id
1 'polypeptide(L)' 'MRRTLGIQPGSDVVLDLADGELRVRALDKAVSRAQAIVRRYVPDGANVIDDFIQERRAAAARE' A
#
# COMPACT_ATOMS: atom_id res chain seq x y z
N MET A 1 5.44 -26.89 -4.98
CA MET A 1 4.74 -25.93 -4.08
C MET A 1 5.35 -24.53 -4.00
N ARG A 2 6.49 -24.20 -4.63
CA ARG A 2 7.10 -22.84 -4.60
C ARG A 2 6.47 -21.79 -5.54
N ARG A 3 5.47 -22.16 -6.36
CA ARG A 3 4.92 -21.30 -7.43
C ARG A 3 3.64 -20.55 -7.05
N THR A 4 3.11 -20.76 -5.84
CA THR A 4 1.75 -20.32 -5.47
C THR A 4 1.71 -19.00 -4.67
N LEU A 5 2.86 -18.51 -4.17
CA LEU A 5 2.90 -17.35 -3.27
C LEU A 5 3.35 -16.02 -3.92
N GLY A 6 3.71 -16.02 -5.21
CA GLY A 6 4.17 -14.80 -5.91
C GLY A 6 5.51 -14.25 -5.45
N ILE A 7 6.20 -14.92 -4.54
CA ILE A 7 7.51 -14.52 -4.00
C ILE A 7 8.61 -15.28 -4.75
N GLN A 8 9.52 -14.55 -5.40
CA GLN A 8 10.71 -15.12 -6.04
C GLN A 8 11.96 -14.82 -5.20
N PRO A 9 13.05 -15.60 -5.35
CA PRO A 9 14.33 -15.25 -4.76
C PRO A 9 14.74 -13.83 -5.18
N GLY A 10 15.06 -12.97 -4.20
CA GLY A 10 15.40 -11.57 -4.43
C GLY A 10 14.21 -10.60 -4.48
N SER A 11 12.96 -11.08 -4.34
CA SER A 11 11.79 -10.20 -4.22
C SER A 11 11.65 -9.59 -2.83
N ASP A 12 11.24 -8.33 -2.76
CA ASP A 12 10.86 -7.67 -1.51
C ASP A 12 9.60 -8.31 -0.89
N VAL A 13 9.66 -8.51 0.43
CA VAL A 13 8.56 -9.06 1.22
C VAL A 13 8.32 -8.23 2.46
N VAL A 14 7.06 -8.19 2.88
CA VAL A 14 6.63 -7.59 4.15
C VAL A 14 6.43 -8.71 5.16
N LEU A 15 7.12 -8.58 6.29
CA LEU A 15 7.01 -9.43 7.46
C LEU A 15 6.18 -8.71 8.52
N ASP A 16 5.16 -9.37 9.03
CA ASP A 16 4.25 -8.82 10.02
C ASP A 16 3.97 -9.90 11.08
N LEU A 17 4.05 -9.52 12.36
CA LEU A 17 3.71 -10.39 13.47
C LEU A 17 2.28 -10.05 13.91
N ALA A 18 1.35 -10.98 13.71
CA ALA A 18 -0.04 -10.76 14.04
C ALA A 18 -0.63 -12.04 14.65
N ASP A 19 -1.32 -11.88 15.78
CA ASP A 19 -1.98 -12.98 16.50
C ASP A 19 -1.01 -14.10 16.95
N GLY A 20 0.25 -13.75 17.20
CA GLY A 20 1.32 -14.72 17.52
C GLY A 20 1.88 -15.46 16.31
N GLU A 21 1.45 -15.14 15.09
CA GLU A 21 1.92 -15.74 13.86
C GLU A 21 2.82 -14.79 13.06
N LEU A 22 3.88 -15.34 12.45
CA LEU A 22 4.67 -14.63 11.46
C LEU A 22 4.02 -14.75 10.09
N ARG A 23 3.55 -13.62 9.56
CA ARG A 23 2.92 -13.53 8.24
C ARG A 23 3.92 -12.93 7.25
N VAL A 24 4.20 -13.68 6.18
CA VAL A 24 5.04 -13.23 5.07
C VAL A 24 4.14 -12.91 3.88
N ARG A 25 4.28 -11.71 3.31
CA ARG A 25 3.52 -11.28 2.12
C ARG A 25 4.45 -10.69 1.08
N ALA A 26 4.21 -10.99 -0.19
CA ALA A 26 4.85 -10.25 -1.28
C ALA A 26 4.46 -8.76 -1.21
N LEU A 27 5.39 -7.88 -1.52
CA LEU A 27 5.18 -6.43 -1.41
C LEU A 27 3.97 -5.95 -2.23
N ASP A 28 3.79 -6.44 -3.46
CA ASP A 28 2.66 -6.08 -4.33
C ASP A 28 1.31 -6.42 -3.68
N LYS A 29 1.24 -7.56 -2.99
CA LYS A 29 0.04 -8.01 -2.28
C LYS A 29 -0.20 -7.20 -1.01
N ALA A 30 0.85 -6.82 -0.30
CA ALA A 30 0.75 -5.95 0.86
C ALA A 30 0.22 -4.56 0.46
N VAL A 31 0.76 -3.97 -0.60
CA VAL A 31 0.31 -2.68 -1.15
C VAL A 31 -1.14 -2.76 -1.62
N SER A 32 -1.51 -3.78 -2.40
CA SER A 32 -2.89 -3.95 -2.88
C SER A 32 -3.88 -4.07 -1.73
N ARG A 33 -3.52 -4.79 -0.66
CA ARG A 33 -4.35 -4.91 0.55
C ARG A 33 -4.51 -3.58 1.26
N ALA A 34 -3.43 -2.82 1.44
CA ALA A 34 -3.48 -1.50 2.06
C ALA A 34 -4.39 -0.55 1.25
N GLN A 35 -4.24 -0.53 -0.08
CA GLN A 35 -5.10 0.26 -0.96
C GLN A 35 -6.57 -0.14 -0.84
N ALA A 36 -6.89 -1.44 -0.75
CA ALA A 36 -8.26 -1.91 -0.58
C ALA A 36 -8.88 -1.49 0.76
N ILE A 37 -8.08 -1.41 1.83
CA ILE A 37 -8.53 -0.91 3.13
C ILE A 37 -8.81 0.60 3.03
N VAL A 38 -7.87 1.37 2.50
CA VAL A 38 -7.99 2.82 2.35
C VAL A 38 -9.18 3.21 1.48
N ARG A 39 -9.43 2.47 0.39
CA ARG A 39 -10.53 2.74 -0.55
C ARG A 39 -11.91 2.69 0.09
N ARG A 40 -12.09 2.05 1.25
CA ARG A 40 -13.35 2.07 2.01
C ARG A 40 -13.68 3.44 2.60
N TYR A 41 -12.67 4.29 2.74
CA TYR A 41 -12.78 5.63 3.32
C TYR A 41 -12.69 6.73 2.26
N VAL A 42 -12.46 6.37 1.00
CA VAL A 42 -12.37 7.32 -0.11
C VAL A 42 -13.77 7.52 -0.69
N PRO A 43 -14.30 8.76 -0.72
CA PRO A 43 -15.59 9.03 -1.36
C PRO A 43 -15.54 8.73 -2.86
N ASP A 44 -16.67 8.29 -3.42
CA ASP A 44 -16.79 7.99 -4.84
C ASP A 44 -16.44 9.22 -5.70
N GLY A 45 -15.61 9.00 -6.73
CA GLY A 45 -15.14 10.07 -7.63
C GLY A 45 -14.02 10.96 -7.08
N ALA A 46 -13.55 10.76 -5.84
CA ALA A 46 -12.46 11.55 -5.28
C ALA A 46 -11.10 11.15 -5.87
N ASN A 47 -10.31 12.13 -6.31
CA ASN A 47 -8.95 11.93 -6.78
C ASN A 47 -7.94 12.27 -5.68
N VAL A 48 -7.81 11.34 -4.73
CA VAL A 48 -6.96 11.49 -3.53
C VAL A 48 -5.51 11.88 -3.86
N ILE A 49 -4.96 11.38 -4.97
CA ILE A 49 -3.59 11.69 -5.35
C ILE A 49 -3.48 13.12 -5.88
N ASP A 50 -4.38 13.53 -6.77
CA ASP A 50 -4.30 14.86 -7.36
C ASP A 50 -4.55 15.94 -6.30
N ASP A 51 -5.56 15.76 -5.43
CA ASP A 51 -5.80 16.62 -4.28
C ASP A 51 -4.56 16.75 -3.38
N PHE A 52 -3.92 15.64 -3.04
CA PHE A 52 -2.72 15.65 -2.20
C PHE A 52 -1.54 16.36 -2.87
N ILE A 53 -1.28 16.11 -4.17
CA ILE A 53 -0.19 16.76 -4.89
C ILE A 53 -0.42 18.26 -5.00
N GLN A 54 -1.66 18.69 -5.25
CA GLN A 54 -2.01 20.10 -5.32
C GLN A 54 -1.87 20.79 -3.97
N GLU A 55 -2.31 20.15 -2.88
CA GLU A 55 -2.09 20.64 -1.52
C GLU A 55 -0.59 20.81 -1.23
N ARG A 56 0.23 19.80 -1.55
CA ARG A 56 1.68 19.82 -1.33
C ARG A 56 2.37 20.94 -2.12
N ARG A 57 1.95 21.19 -3.36
CA ARG A 57 2.48 22.29 -4.18
C ARG A 57 2.07 23.66 -3.62
N ALA A 58 0.82 23.79 -3.18
CA ALA A 58 0.34 25.04 -2.56
C ALA A 58 1.04 25.33 -1.23
N ALA A 59 1.37 24.30 -0.45
CA ALA A 59 2.17 24.44 0.77
C ALA A 59 3.60 24.91 0.45
N ALA A 60 4.27 24.25 -0.50
CA ALA A 60 5.65 24.58 -0.89
C ALA A 60 5.80 25.97 -1.52
N ALA A 61 4.74 26.54 -2.10
CA ALA A 61 4.76 27.91 -2.65
C ALA A 61 4.59 29.02 -1.59
N ARG A 62 4.27 28.66 -0.34
CA ARG A 62 4.09 29.59 0.79
C ARG A 62 5.29 29.63 1.74
N GLU A 63 6.27 28.77 1.53
CA GLU A 63 7.57 28.71 2.22
C GLU A 63 8.66 29.34 1.34
#